data_AF-A0A5E4JLJ1-F1
#
_entry.id   AF-A0A5E4JLJ1-F1
#
_cell.length_a   1.000
_cell.length_b   1.000
_cell.length_c   1.000
_cell.angle_alpha   90.00
_cell.angle_beta   90.00
_cell.angle_gamma   90.00
#
_symmetry.space_group_name_H-M   'P 1'
#
loop_
_entity.id
_entity.type
_entity.pdbx_description
1 polymer ?
#
loop_
_entity_poly.entity_id
_entity_poly.type
_entity_poly.pdbx_seq_one_letter_code
_entity_poly.pdbx_strand_id
1 'polypeptide(L)'
;MICRVDISGKENIEKLLSLNFKYGREAIEIHHREQPLRATIIDNRVFNLKEVKEPTGRDKELNKKTFIFYTINDHDWAEWLSKIFWKMFSSSIDTNKRLQEMNKIKNTSHNNIGGIF
;
A
#
# COMPACT_ATOMS: atom_id res chain seq x y z
N MET A 1 -3.23 -5.55 -4.95
CA MET A 1 -2.21 -4.63 -4.38
C MET A 1 -2.28 -4.65 -2.87
N ILE A 2 -1.13 -4.61 -2.18
CA ILE A 2 -1.06 -4.44 -0.72
C ILE A 2 -0.45 -3.06 -0.40
N CYS A 3 -1.08 -2.28 0.47
CA CYS A 3 -0.52 -1.00 0.92
C CYS A 3 -1.14 -0.54 2.23
N ARG A 4 -0.52 0.46 2.88
CA ARG A 4 -1.14 1.12 4.02
C ARG A 4 -2.32 1.97 3.54
N VAL A 5 -3.51 1.62 4.02
CA VAL A 5 -4.74 2.42 3.86
C VAL A 5 -4.95 3.23 5.15
N ASP A 6 -4.69 4.53 5.07
CA ASP A 6 -4.83 5.51 6.15
C ASP A 6 -5.71 6.69 5.72
N ILE A 7 -5.98 7.61 6.66
CA ILE A 7 -6.86 8.77 6.43
C ILE A 7 -6.29 9.67 5.33
N SER A 8 -4.96 9.88 5.30
CA SER A 8 -4.29 10.72 4.30
C SER A 8 -4.35 10.15 2.89
N GLY A 9 -4.35 8.83 2.74
CA GLY A 9 -4.40 8.13 1.47
C GLY A 9 -5.81 7.79 0.98
N LYS A 10 -6.84 8.01 1.81
CA LYS A 10 -8.21 7.54 1.57
C LYS A 10 -8.76 7.94 0.19
N GLU A 11 -8.67 9.22 -0.16
CA GLU A 11 -9.24 9.73 -1.42
C GLU A 11 -8.58 9.09 -2.64
N ASN A 12 -7.27 8.84 -2.59
CA ASN A 12 -6.53 8.19 -3.67
C ASN A 12 -6.97 6.73 -3.84
N ILE A 13 -7.22 6.04 -2.73
CA ILE A 13 -7.72 4.66 -2.72
C ILE A 13 -9.12 4.58 -3.31
N GLU A 14 -10.02 5.48 -2.89
CA GLU A 14 -11.40 5.55 -3.41
C GLU A 14 -11.40 5.86 -4.92
N LYS A 15 -10.56 6.79 -5.38
CA LYS A 15 -10.37 7.07 -6.81
C LYS A 15 -9.89 5.83 -7.57
N LEU A 16 -8.92 5.08 -7.03
CA LEU A 16 -8.41 3.87 -7.68
C LEU A 16 -9.51 2.79 -7.80
N LEU A 17 -10.27 2.55 -6.72
CA LEU A 17 -11.35 1.57 -6.69
C LEU A 17 -12.52 1.96 -7.59
N SER A 18 -12.79 3.27 -7.76
CA SER A 18 -13.84 3.75 -8.67
C SER A 18 -13.64 3.32 -10.13
N LEU A 19 -12.41 2.99 -10.52
CA LEU A 19 -12.12 2.45 -11.86
C LEU A 19 -12.80 1.10 -12.09
N ASN A 20 -12.98 0.28 -11.05
CA ASN A 20 -13.70 -0.99 -11.19
C ASN A 20 -15.15 -0.76 -11.61
N PHE A 21 -15.81 0.24 -11.00
CA PHE A 21 -17.16 0.64 -11.37
C PHE A 21 -17.22 1.19 -12.79
N LYS A 22 -16.27 2.06 -13.16
CA LYS A 22 -16.20 2.68 -14.50
C LYS A 22 -16.11 1.63 -15.62
N TYR A 23 -15.37 0.55 -15.41
CA TYR A 23 -15.16 -0.49 -16.43
C TYR A 23 -16.06 -1.72 -16.26
N GLY A 24 -16.97 -1.72 -15.28
CA GLY A 24 -17.91 -2.82 -15.03
C GLY A 24 -17.24 -4.15 -14.67
N ARG A 25 -15.98 -4.13 -14.22
CA ARG A 25 -15.22 -5.32 -13.82
C ARG A 25 -14.29 -5.01 -12.67
N GLU A 26 -14.05 -5.99 -11.81
CA GLU A 26 -13.14 -5.88 -10.68
C GLU A 26 -11.69 -6.06 -11.15
N ALA A 27 -11.13 -5.03 -11.78
CA ALA A 27 -9.77 -5.05 -12.32
C ALA A 27 -8.70 -4.75 -11.26
N ILE A 28 -9.07 -4.08 -10.17
CA ILE A 28 -8.17 -3.58 -9.16
C ILE A 28 -8.64 -4.03 -7.79
N GLU A 29 -7.81 -4.79 -7.09
CA GLU A 29 -8.06 -5.17 -5.71
C GLU A 29 -6.96 -4.59 -4.81
N ILE A 30 -7.35 -4.01 -3.68
CA ILE A 30 -6.44 -3.37 -2.73
C ILE A 30 -6.69 -3.96 -1.35
N HIS A 31 -5.62 -4.29 -0.64
CA HIS A 31 -5.70 -4.74 0.74
C HIS A 31 -4.80 -3.90 1.64
N HIS A 32 -5.29 -3.63 2.84
CA HIS A 32 -4.59 -2.89 3.88
C HIS A 32 -3.51 -3.77 4.52
N ARG A 33 -2.25 -3.35 4.34
CA ARG A 33 -1.07 -3.88 5.04
C ARG A 33 0.08 -2.90 4.97
N GLU A 34 0.71 -2.62 6.10
CA GLU A 34 1.94 -1.81 6.11
C GLU A 34 3.11 -2.60 5.49
N GLN A 35 3.84 -1.94 4.59
CA GLN A 35 4.94 -2.55 3.85
C GLN A 35 6.14 -1.61 3.89
N PRO A 36 7.31 -2.05 4.43
CA PRO A 36 8.51 -1.23 4.48
C PRO A 36 9.14 -1.04 3.09
N LEU A 37 8.97 -2.03 2.20
CA LEU A 37 9.49 -2.01 0.83
C LEU A 37 8.36 -1.83 -0.18
N ARG A 38 8.65 -1.11 -1.26
CA ARG A 38 7.73 -0.97 -2.39
C ARG A 38 8.17 -1.92 -3.49
N ALA A 39 7.26 -2.74 -3.97
CA ALA A 39 7.52 -3.72 -5.00
C ALA A 39 6.44 -3.72 -6.08
N THR A 40 6.83 -4.02 -7.31
CA THR A 40 5.93 -4.30 -8.43
C THR A 40 6.33 -5.63 -9.07
N ILE A 41 5.34 -6.48 -9.28
CA ILE A 41 5.49 -7.77 -9.98
C ILE A 41 4.79 -7.66 -11.32
N ILE A 42 5.47 -8.02 -12.40
CA ILE A 42 4.91 -8.02 -13.76
C ILE A 42 5.01 -9.45 -14.30
N ASP A 43 3.85 -10.04 -14.60
CA ASP A 43 3.68 -11.37 -15.20
C ASP A 43 4.49 -12.50 -14.55
N ASN A 44 4.77 -12.40 -13.24
CA ASN A 44 5.66 -13.32 -12.50
C ASN A 44 7.05 -13.49 -13.15
N ARG A 45 7.52 -12.48 -13.89
CA ARG A 45 8.81 -12.50 -14.61
C ARG A 45 9.74 -11.40 -14.15
N VAL A 46 9.18 -10.21 -13.96
CA VAL A 46 9.95 -9.04 -13.57
C VAL A 46 9.51 -8.58 -12.20
N PHE A 47 10.46 -8.43 -11.29
CA PHE A 47 10.24 -7.89 -9.98
C PHE A 47 11.05 -6.61 -9.80
N ASN A 48 10.35 -5.49 -9.57
CA ASN A 48 10.97 -4.20 -9.33
C ASN A 48 10.79 -3.82 -7.86
N LEU A 49 11.91 -3.59 -7.16
CA LEU A 49 11.93 -3.08 -5.80
C LEU A 49 12.38 -1.63 -5.78
N LYS A 50 11.78 -0.87 -4.88
CA LYS A 50 12.20 0.47 -4.54
C LYS A 50 12.42 0.57 -3.04
N GLU A 51 13.64 0.92 -2.66
CA GLU A 51 14.02 1.31 -1.31
C GLU A 51 14.17 2.83 -1.23
N VAL A 52 13.76 3.40 -0.09
CA VAL A 52 13.97 4.81 0.24
C VAL A 52 14.96 4.88 1.39
N LYS A 53 16.13 5.47 1.17
CA LYS A 53 17.07 5.80 2.22
C LYS A 53 16.91 7.27 2.59
N GLU A 54 16.54 7.52 3.84
CA GLU A 54 16.45 8.87 4.40
C GLU A 54 17.84 9.34 4.87
N PRO A 55 18.12 10.65 4.83
CA PRO A 55 19.36 11.18 5.36
C PRO A 55 19.42 11.00 6.88
N THR A 56 20.59 10.62 7.39
CA THR A 56 20.80 10.30 8.82
C THR A 56 21.43 11.45 9.62
N GLY A 57 21.85 12.52 8.94
CA GLY A 57 22.33 13.76 9.58
C GLY A 57 23.76 13.72 10.12
N ARG A 58 24.57 12.70 9.79
CA ARG A 58 25.99 12.62 10.17
C ARG A 58 26.88 13.08 9.00
N ASP A 59 27.95 13.82 9.31
CA ASP A 59 28.84 14.52 8.35
C ASP A 59 29.59 13.62 7.32
N LYS A 60 29.39 12.30 7.38
CA LYS A 60 29.93 11.31 6.41
C LYS A 60 28.91 10.27 5.95
N GLU A 61 27.65 10.43 6.31
CA GLU A 61 26.57 9.54 5.89
C GLU A 61 25.70 10.20 4.80
N LEU A 62 24.63 9.52 4.41
CA LEU A 62 23.73 9.97 3.35
C LEU A 62 23.13 11.33 3.71
N ASN A 63 23.43 12.34 2.89
CA ASN A 63 23.07 13.74 3.09
C ASN A 63 21.79 14.16 2.35
N LYS A 64 21.25 13.28 1.49
CA LYS A 64 20.01 13.49 0.77
C LYS A 64 19.19 12.21 0.69
N LYS A 65 17.87 12.36 0.62
CA LYS A 65 16.96 11.25 0.36
C LYS A 65 17.34 10.56 -0.95
N THR A 66 17.64 9.27 -0.89
CA THR A 66 18.09 8.49 -2.04
C THR A 66 17.11 7.36 -2.30
N PHE A 67 16.77 7.16 -3.57
CA PHE A 67 15.95 6.06 -4.03
C PHE A 67 16.84 5.01 -4.69
N ILE A 68 16.77 3.78 -4.19
CA ILE A 68 17.49 2.66 -4.79
C ILE A 68 16.46 1.77 -5.47
N PHE A 69 16.70 1.47 -6.74
CA PHE A 69 15.84 0.64 -7.56
C PHE A 69 16.56 -0.65 -7.91
N TYR A 70 15.91 -1.78 -7.67
CA TYR A 70 16.41 -3.10 -8.05
C TYR A 70 15.43 -3.72 -9.03
N THR A 71 15.94 -4.27 -10.12
CA THR A 71 15.18 -5.05 -11.09
C THR A 71 15.72 -6.46 -11.09
N ILE A 72 14.86 -7.41 -10.75
CA ILE A 72 15.17 -8.84 -10.75
C ILE A 72 14.43 -9.43 -11.94
N ASN A 73 15.19 -9.96 -12.91
CA ASN A 73 14.69 -10.64 -14.10
C ASN A 73 15.20 -12.09 -14.12
N ASP A 74 14.94 -12.78 -13.02
CA ASP A 74 15.25 -14.18 -12.81
C ASP A 74 13.94 -14.91 -12.49
N HIS A 75 13.68 -16.01 -13.18
CA HIS A 75 12.39 -16.69 -13.13
C HIS A 75 12.09 -17.26 -11.74
N ASP A 76 13.06 -17.93 -11.12
CA ASP A 76 12.89 -18.61 -9.84
C ASP A 76 12.67 -17.57 -8.73
N TRP A 77 13.44 -16.48 -8.76
CA TRP A 77 13.27 -15.37 -7.84
C TRP A 77 11.91 -14.68 -8.03
N ALA A 78 11.50 -14.41 -9.27
CA ALA A 78 10.23 -13.77 -9.56
C ALA A 78 9.05 -14.65 -9.11
N GLU A 79 9.11 -15.96 -9.33
CA GLU A 79 8.09 -16.91 -8.89
C GLU A 79 8.00 -16.96 -7.36
N TRP A 80 9.14 -17.08 -6.68
CA TRP A 80 9.20 -17.11 -5.21
C TRP A 80 8.64 -15.83 -4.58
N LEU A 81 9.05 -14.66 -5.09
CA LEU A 81 8.56 -13.36 -4.61
C LEU A 81 7.05 -13.18 -4.87
N SER A 82 6.55 -13.70 -6.00
CA SER A 82 5.12 -13.70 -6.30
C SER A 82 4.32 -14.52 -5.30
N LYS A 83 4.82 -15.71 -4.92
CA LYS A 83 4.19 -16.54 -3.87
C LYS A 83 4.15 -15.83 -2.53
N ILE A 84 5.22 -15.13 -2.16
CA ILE A 84 5.27 -14.32 -0.93
C ILE A 84 4.23 -13.19 -0.98
N PHE A 85 4.15 -12.48 -2.10
CA PHE A 85 3.13 -11.45 -2.30
C PHE A 85 1.73 -12.01 -2.11
N TRP A 86 1.40 -13.13 -2.76
CA TRP A 86 0.07 -13.74 -2.66
C TRP A 86 -0.25 -14.19 -1.24
N LYS A 87 0.71 -14.77 -0.52
CA LYS A 87 0.54 -15.11 0.91
C LYS A 87 0.27 -13.87 1.77
N MET A 88 0.97 -12.76 1.50
CA MET A 88 0.75 -11.52 2.24
C MET A 88 -0.61 -10.87 1.92
N PHE A 89 -1.02 -10.98 0.65
CA PHE A 89 -2.27 -10.45 0.13
C PHE A 89 -3.48 -11.23 0.66
N SER A 90 -3.44 -12.57 0.65
CA SER A 90 -4.53 -13.40 1.15
C SER A 90 -4.77 -13.24 2.65
N SER A 91 -3.74 -12.84 3.41
CA SER A 91 -3.84 -12.62 4.86
C SER A 91 -4.09 -11.16 5.25
N SER A 92 -4.19 -10.23 4.29
CA SER A 92 -4.38 -8.80 4.59
C SER A 92 -5.85 -8.42 4.74
N ILE A 93 -6.09 -7.23 5.30
CA ILE A 93 -7.45 -6.73 5.53
C ILE A 93 -7.97 -6.13 4.24
N ASP A 94 -9.15 -6.57 3.79
CA ASP A 94 -9.83 -5.94 2.66
C ASP A 94 -9.99 -4.42 2.84
N THR A 95 -9.77 -3.66 1.76
CA THR A 95 -9.80 -2.20 1.82
C THR A 95 -11.18 -1.65 2.14
N ASN A 96 -12.25 -2.25 1.63
CA ASN A 96 -13.60 -1.78 1.92
C ASN A 96 -13.91 -1.94 3.40
N LYS A 97 -13.54 -3.08 4.00
CA LYS A 97 -13.63 -3.29 5.45
C LYS A 97 -12.85 -2.24 6.22
N ARG A 98 -11.60 -1.93 5.80
CA ARG A 98 -10.78 -0.90 6.46
C ARG A 98 -11.41 0.50 6.37
N LEU A 99 -11.95 0.87 5.21
CA LEU A 99 -12.61 2.16 4.99
C LEU A 99 -13.87 2.31 5.84
N GLN A 100 -14.67 1.25 5.97
CA GLN A 100 -15.84 1.24 6.85
C GLN A 100 -15.45 1.53 8.31
N GLU A 101 -14.44 0.84 8.84
CA GLU A 101 -13.97 1.08 10.21
C GLU A 101 -13.40 2.50 10.40
N MET A 102 -12.68 3.03 9.42
CA MET A 102 -12.20 4.41 9.45
C MET A 102 -13.35 5.44 9.51
N ASN A 103 -14.42 5.21 8.73
CA ASN A 103 -15.59 6.08 8.75
C ASN A 103 -16.33 6.04 10.09
N LYS A 104 -16.42 4.86 10.73
CA LYS A 104 -16.98 4.73 12.09
C LYS A 104 -16.21 5.59 13.09
N ILE A 105 -14.88 5.50 13.10
CA ILE A 105 -14.02 6.29 14.00
C ILE A 105 -14.26 7.79 13.79
N LYS A 106 -14.30 8.26 12.53
CA LYS A 106 -14.54 9.67 12.22
C LYS A 106 -15.87 10.19 12.78
N ASN A 107 -16.93 9.38 12.69
CA ASN A 107 -18.27 9.73 13.15
C ASN A 107 -18.36 9.72 14.68
N THR A 108 -17.73 8.75 15.35
CA THR A 108 -17.66 8.72 16.82
C THR A 108 -16.90 9.92 17.37
N SER A 109 -15.79 10.32 16.72
CA SER A 109 -15.06 11.53 17.11
C SER A 109 -15.88 12.81 16.96
N HIS A 110 -16.76 12.92 15.95
CA HIS A 110 -17.65 14.09 15.81
C HIS A 110 -18.75 14.13 16.89
N ASN A 111 -19.34 12.99 17.24
CA ASN A 111 -20.39 12.94 18.26
C ASN A 111 -19.89 13.26 19.68
N ASN A 112 -18.64 12.93 20.00
CA ASN A 112 -18.06 13.26 21.31
C ASN A 112 -17.74 14.75 21.50
N ILE A 113 -17.69 15.54 20.42
CA ILE A 113 -17.43 16.99 20.50
C ILE A 113 -18.75 17.78 20.65
N GLY A 114 -19.89 17.18 20.26
CA GLY A 114 -21.23 17.78 20.41
C GLY A 114 -21.89 17.58 21.77
N GLY A 115 -21.26 16.84 22.69
CA GLY A 115 -21.78 16.57 24.04
C GLY A 115 -21.15 17.41 25.16
N ILE A 116 -20.34 18.42 24.81
CA ILE A 116 -19.71 19.35 25.75
C ILE A 116 -20.17 20.78 25.46
N PHE A 117 -21.49 21.02 25.44
CA PHE A 117 -22.11 22.35 25.60
C PHE A 117 -23.53 22.17 26.13
#